data_AF-A0A291P1A1-F1
#
_entry.id   AF-A0A291P1A1-F1
#
_cell.length_a   1.000
_cell.length_b   1.000
_cell.length_c   1.000
_cell.angle_alpha   90.00
_cell.angle_beta   90.00
_cell.angle_gamma   90.00
#
_symmetry.space_group_name_H-M   'P 1'
#
loop_
_entity.id
_entity.type
_entity.pdbx_description
1 polymer ?
#
loop_
_entity_poly.entity_id
_entity_poly.type
_entity_poly.pdbx_seq_one_letter_code
_entity_poly.pdbx_strand_id
1 'polypeptide(L)'
;MWDKIIYMIVIIVVTYILKQLFSETPNFVKFKSKFLVFYIWTSVTAVILLPFFVFNPKNVKNSLFGSQIVKHVTKVIEVKWLLRNGKVLAEDRGAVVVSNHQSSIDILGMFNIWHVADKVAAIARKEIFYVWPFGLAAYLAGVVFIDRNNSKDAYKQLKITSEVMIKNKTKIWLFP
;
A
#
# COMPACT_ATOMS: atom_id res chain seq x y z
N MET A 1 -24.87 17.26 26.66
CA MET A 1 -23.91 16.95 27.75
C MET A 1 -23.00 15.80 27.36
N TRP A 2 -23.55 14.72 26.81
CA TRP A 2 -22.81 13.58 26.25
C TRP A 2 -21.80 13.95 25.15
N ASP A 3 -22.15 14.84 24.22
CA ASP A 3 -21.23 15.23 23.14
C ASP A 3 -19.95 15.88 23.68
N LYS A 4 -20.07 16.73 24.71
CA LYS A 4 -18.92 17.37 25.37
C LYS A 4 -18.00 16.33 26.03
N ILE A 5 -18.59 15.31 26.65
CA ILE A 5 -17.84 14.19 27.26
C ILE A 5 -17.12 13.39 26.17
N ILE A 6 -17.80 13.10 25.05
CA ILE A 6 -17.21 12.40 23.91
C ILE A 6 -16.03 13.20 23.34
N TYR A 7 -16.21 14.49 23.06
CA TYR A 7 -15.13 15.35 22.57
C TYR A 7 -13.94 15.39 23.53
N MET A 8 -14.19 15.49 24.83
CA MET A 8 -13.15 15.48 25.85
C MET A 8 -12.37 14.16 25.85
N ILE A 9 -13.06 13.02 25.79
CA ILE A 9 -12.42 11.70 25.70
C ILE A 9 -11.59 11.58 24.43
N VAL A 10 -12.12 11.99 23.28
CA VAL A 10 -11.39 11.98 22.00
C VAL A 10 -10.12 12.82 22.09
N ILE A 11 -10.20 14.04 22.64
CA ILE A 11 -9.03 14.92 22.81
C ILE A 11 -7.98 14.26 23.71
N ILE A 12 -8.39 13.65 24.84
CA ILE A 12 -7.48 12.95 25.75
C ILE A 12 -6.79 11.78 25.04
N VAL A 13 -7.53 10.97 24.29
CA VAL A 13 -6.97 9.83 23.56
C VAL A 13 -6.00 10.30 22.47
N VAL A 14 -6.38 11.32 21.69
CA VAL A 14 -5.53 11.88 20.63
C VAL A 14 -4.25 12.46 21.21
N THR A 15 -4.35 13.27 22.28
CA THR A 15 -3.18 13.86 22.95
C THR A 15 -2.26 12.80 23.55
N TYR A 16 -2.82 11.73 24.12
CA TYR A 16 -2.04 10.58 24.61
C TYR A 16 -1.30 9.86 23.47
N ILE A 17 -1.96 9.58 22.35
CA ILE A 17 -1.35 8.95 21.18
C ILE A 17 -0.23 9.85 20.63
N LEU A 18 -0.46 11.16 20.52
CA LEU A 18 0.54 12.12 20.06
C LEU A 18 1.76 12.13 20.99
N LYS A 19 1.56 12.25 22.31
CA LYS A 19 2.64 12.14 23.30
C LYS A 19 3.45 10.86 23.11
N GLN A 20 2.77 9.75 22.85
CA GLN A 20 3.41 8.46 22.72
C GLN A 20 4.24 8.32 21.44
N LEU A 21 3.84 8.97 20.33
CA LEU A 21 4.62 9.02 19.09
C LEU A 21 5.98 9.69 19.30
N PHE A 22 6.04 10.74 20.13
CA PHE A 22 7.27 11.49 20.44
C PHE A 22 8.03 10.96 21.66
N SER A 23 7.56 9.88 22.29
CA SER A 23 8.27 9.28 23.41
C SER A 23 9.62 8.71 22.98
N GLU A 24 10.68 8.99 23.74
CA GLU A 24 12.03 8.49 23.45
C GLU A 24 12.15 6.97 23.69
N THR A 25 11.36 6.42 24.61
CA THR A 25 11.45 5.01 24.98
C THR A 25 10.64 4.12 24.03
N PRO A 26 11.21 2.99 23.57
CA PRO A 26 10.45 1.99 22.83
C PRO A 26 9.37 1.39 23.72
N ASN A 27 8.12 1.38 23.24
CA ASN A 27 7.03 0.63 23.88
C ASN A 27 5.98 0.22 22.85
N PHE A 28 5.13 -0.71 23.26
CA PHE A 28 4.10 -1.30 22.41
C PHE A 28 3.09 -0.27 21.90
N VAL A 29 2.72 0.71 22.72
CA VAL A 29 1.77 1.75 22.33
C VAL A 29 2.38 2.63 21.25
N LYS A 30 3.64 3.08 21.38
CA LYS A 30 4.38 3.81 20.34
C LYS A 30 4.41 3.03 19.03
N PHE A 31 4.73 1.75 19.09
CA PHE A 31 4.73 0.88 17.90
C PHE A 31 3.36 0.86 17.23
N LYS A 32 2.28 0.61 17.98
CA LYS A 32 0.92 0.58 17.43
C LYS A 32 0.46 1.94 16.90
N SER A 33 0.79 3.02 17.58
CA SER A 33 0.51 4.39 17.14
C SER A 33 1.17 4.70 15.80
N LYS A 34 2.42 4.29 15.58
CA LYS A 34 3.10 4.45 14.29
C LYS A 34 2.38 3.72 13.14
N PHE A 35 1.94 2.48 13.37
CA PHE A 35 1.14 1.74 12.38
C PHE A 35 -0.22 2.38 12.14
N LEU A 36 -0.87 2.91 13.19
CA LEU A 36 -2.12 3.65 13.05
C LEU A 36 -1.93 4.88 12.16
N VAL A 37 -0.86 5.65 12.35
CA VAL A 37 -0.51 6.79 11.48
C VAL A 37 -0.29 6.31 10.04
N PHE A 38 0.38 5.19 9.82
CA PHE A 38 0.55 4.62 8.48
C PHE A 38 -0.77 4.28 7.80
N TYR A 39 -1.69 3.61 8.50
CA TYR A 39 -2.99 3.27 7.94
C TYR A 39 -3.85 4.50 7.67
N ILE A 40 -3.89 5.46 8.61
CA ILE A 40 -4.62 6.71 8.42
C ILE A 40 -4.05 7.49 7.22
N TRP A 41 -2.73 7.64 7.14
CA TRP A 41 -2.08 8.37 6.04
C TRP A 41 -2.37 7.74 4.68
N THR A 42 -2.32 6.41 4.61
CA THR A 42 -2.63 5.65 3.39
C THR A 42 -4.11 5.82 3.00
N SER A 43 -5.03 5.74 3.96
CA SER A 43 -6.46 5.93 3.73
C SER A 43 -6.80 7.35 3.29
N VAL A 44 -6.24 8.38 3.95
CA VAL A 44 -6.43 9.79 3.55
C VAL A 44 -5.90 10.02 2.14
N THR A 45 -4.70 9.51 1.83
CA THR A 45 -4.12 9.59 0.49
C THR A 45 -5.05 8.93 -0.54
N ALA A 46 -5.61 7.75 -0.21
CA ALA A 46 -6.55 7.06 -1.08
C ALA A 46 -7.81 7.90 -1.34
N VAL A 47 -8.43 8.51 -0.32
CA VAL A 47 -9.60 9.40 -0.52
C VAL A 47 -9.29 10.55 -1.46
N ILE A 48 -8.14 11.21 -1.26
CA ILE A 48 -7.74 12.37 -2.05
C ILE A 48 -7.49 11.97 -3.51
N LEU A 49 -6.85 10.82 -3.75
CA LEU A 49 -6.49 10.38 -5.10
C LEU A 49 -7.63 9.69 -5.86
N LEU A 50 -8.62 9.15 -5.15
CA LEU A 50 -9.70 8.36 -5.74
C LEU A 50 -10.46 9.09 -6.87
N PRO A 51 -10.88 10.37 -6.72
CA PRO A 51 -11.53 11.11 -7.80
C PRO A 51 -10.68 11.16 -9.08
N PHE A 52 -9.36 11.28 -8.96
CA PHE A 52 -8.45 11.34 -10.10
C PHE A 52 -8.29 9.97 -10.78
N PHE A 53 -8.22 8.90 -9.98
CA PHE A 53 -8.05 7.54 -10.50
C PHE A 53 -9.29 7.04 -11.26
N VAL A 54 -10.48 7.56 -10.96
CA VAL A 54 -11.71 7.24 -11.70
C VAL A 54 -11.64 7.67 -13.17
N PHE A 55 -10.93 8.75 -13.51
CA PHE A 55 -10.80 9.23 -14.88
C PHE A 55 -9.82 8.40 -15.73
N ASN A 56 -8.96 7.60 -15.10
CA ASN A 56 -8.02 6.71 -15.79
C ASN A 56 -7.90 5.39 -15.00
N PRO A 57 -9.00 4.62 -14.93
CA PRO A 57 -9.08 3.45 -14.07
C PRO A 57 -8.14 2.36 -14.56
N LYS A 58 -7.66 1.53 -13.64
CA LYS A 58 -6.79 0.39 -13.88
C LYS A 58 -5.41 0.73 -14.46
N ASN A 59 -5.00 2.00 -14.41
CA ASN A 59 -3.67 2.39 -14.81
C ASN A 59 -2.64 2.15 -13.68
N VAL A 60 -1.64 1.31 -13.93
CA VAL A 60 -0.60 0.97 -12.95
C VAL A 60 0.23 2.18 -12.50
N LYS A 61 0.30 3.25 -13.31
CA LYS A 61 1.01 4.47 -12.94
C LYS A 61 0.31 5.25 -11.82
N ASN A 62 -0.98 5.05 -11.60
CA ASN A 62 -1.68 5.61 -10.45
C ASN A 62 -1.07 5.10 -9.13
N SER A 63 -0.63 3.84 -9.09
CA SER A 63 0.06 3.28 -7.92
C SER A 63 1.41 3.95 -7.68
N LEU A 64 2.11 4.36 -8.74
CA LEU A 64 3.32 5.16 -8.63
C LEU A 64 3.03 6.50 -7.95
N PHE A 65 2.01 7.24 -8.40
CA PHE A 65 1.63 8.51 -7.76
C PHE A 65 1.30 8.34 -6.27
N GLY A 66 0.46 7.36 -5.93
CA GLY A 66 0.12 7.04 -4.54
C GLY A 66 1.36 6.70 -3.72
N SER A 67 2.26 5.88 -4.26
CA SER A 67 3.50 5.50 -3.57
C SER A 67 4.40 6.69 -3.26
N GLN A 68 4.48 7.69 -4.14
CA GLN A 68 5.32 8.88 -3.93
C GLN A 68 4.85 9.73 -2.76
N ILE A 69 3.56 9.70 -2.44
CA ILE A 69 2.98 10.40 -1.29
C ILE A 69 3.11 9.54 -0.03
N VAL A 70 2.71 8.26 -0.10
CA VAL A 70 2.65 7.39 1.08
C VAL A 70 4.05 7.06 1.61
N LYS A 71 5.07 6.94 0.76
CA LYS A 71 6.44 6.57 1.17
C LYS A 71 7.02 7.44 2.30
N HIS A 72 6.59 8.70 2.40
CA HIS A 72 7.08 9.63 3.42
C HIS A 72 6.76 9.21 4.85
N VAL A 73 5.76 8.36 5.06
CA VAL A 73 5.45 7.80 6.38
C VAL A 73 6.59 6.95 6.94
N THR A 74 7.55 6.51 6.10
CA THR A 74 8.77 5.85 6.56
C THR A 74 9.55 6.65 7.60
N LYS A 75 9.45 7.99 7.56
CA LYS A 75 10.08 8.88 8.55
C LYS A 75 9.45 8.70 9.94
N VAL A 76 8.15 8.47 10.00
CA VAL A 76 7.41 8.22 11.26
C VAL A 76 7.66 6.79 11.74
N ILE A 77 7.71 5.83 10.83
CA ILE A 77 8.02 4.44 11.17
C ILE A 77 9.48 4.28 11.63
N GLU A 78 10.37 5.17 11.18
CA GLU A 78 11.82 5.17 11.44
C GLU A 78 12.56 3.99 10.79
N VAL A 79 12.11 3.58 9.59
CA VAL A 79 12.76 2.54 8.79
C VAL A 79 13.60 3.15 7.68
N LYS A 80 14.82 2.61 7.53
CA LYS A 80 15.71 2.90 6.40
C LYS A 80 15.61 1.77 5.37
N TRP A 81 15.33 2.14 4.13
CA TRP A 81 15.22 1.19 3.02
C TRP A 81 16.53 1.15 2.23
N LEU A 82 17.01 -0.05 1.93
CA LEU A 82 18.18 -0.27 1.09
C LEU A 82 17.77 -1.12 -0.12
N LEU A 83 17.81 -0.53 -1.31
CA LEU A 83 17.61 -1.26 -2.56
C LEU A 83 18.97 -1.73 -3.09
N ARG A 84 19.15 -3.04 -3.17
CA ARG A 84 20.30 -3.66 -3.84
C ARG A 84 19.90 -4.10 -5.25
N ASN A 85 20.81 -4.00 -6.20
CA ASN A 85 20.60 -4.41 -7.60
C ASN A 85 19.37 -3.74 -8.28
N GLY A 86 19.09 -2.48 -7.94
CA GLY A 86 17.93 -1.74 -8.47
C GLY A 86 17.90 -1.63 -10.01
N LYS A 87 19.05 -1.78 -10.69
CA LYS A 87 19.13 -1.82 -12.15
C LYS A 87 18.28 -2.94 -12.77
N VAL A 88 18.24 -4.12 -12.15
CA VAL A 88 17.42 -5.25 -12.61
C VAL A 88 15.92 -4.93 -12.50
N LEU A 89 15.54 -4.25 -11.43
CA LEU A 89 14.16 -3.79 -11.23
C LEU A 89 13.76 -2.67 -12.19
N ALA A 90 14.73 -1.83 -12.58
CA ALA A 90 14.54 -0.68 -13.45
C ALA A 90 14.42 -1.02 -14.94
N GLU A 91 14.78 -2.23 -15.36
CA GLU A 91 14.66 -2.66 -16.76
C GLU A 91 13.22 -2.54 -17.27
N ASP A 92 13.03 -1.91 -18.44
CA ASP A 92 11.72 -1.79 -19.09
C ASP A 92 11.31 -3.12 -19.76
N ARG A 93 10.86 -4.06 -18.92
CA ARG A 93 10.32 -5.35 -19.34
C ARG A 93 9.21 -5.83 -18.41
N GLY A 94 8.38 -6.73 -18.95
CA GLY A 94 7.50 -7.56 -18.13
C GLY A 94 8.32 -8.54 -17.30
N ALA A 95 7.94 -8.71 -16.04
CA ALA A 95 8.61 -9.62 -15.11
C ALA A 95 7.67 -10.00 -13.96
N VAL A 96 7.95 -11.12 -13.30
CA VAL A 96 7.31 -11.50 -12.05
C VAL A 96 8.27 -11.21 -10.91
N VAL A 97 7.89 -10.29 -10.03
CA VAL A 97 8.59 -9.97 -8.78
C VAL A 97 7.95 -10.79 -7.67
N VAL A 98 8.74 -11.69 -7.08
CA VAL A 98 8.31 -12.54 -5.98
C VAL A 98 8.94 -12.03 -4.70
N SER A 99 8.15 -11.91 -3.64
CA SER A 99 8.65 -11.53 -2.32
C SER A 99 7.97 -12.34 -1.23
N ASN A 100 8.66 -12.58 -0.12
CA ASN A 100 8.01 -13.06 1.09
C ASN A 100 7.08 -11.98 1.66
N HIS A 101 6.03 -12.38 2.38
CA HIS A 101 5.14 -11.45 3.08
C HIS A 101 5.17 -11.73 4.57
N GLN A 102 5.59 -10.72 5.34
CA GLN A 102 5.68 -10.77 6.79
C GLN A 102 4.68 -9.81 7.45
N SER A 103 4.47 -8.62 6.87
CA SER A 103 3.52 -7.66 7.42
C SER A 103 3.14 -6.55 6.43
N SER A 104 2.24 -5.66 6.83
CA SER A 104 1.91 -4.46 6.05
C SER A 104 3.10 -3.53 5.80
N ILE A 105 4.21 -3.66 6.54
CA ILE A 105 5.44 -2.90 6.29
C ILE A 105 6.07 -3.24 4.94
N ASP A 106 5.81 -4.43 4.41
CA ASP A 106 6.31 -4.86 3.10
C ASP A 106 5.75 -3.93 2.01
N ILE A 107 4.50 -3.51 2.13
CA ILE A 107 3.85 -2.56 1.22
C ILE A 107 4.53 -1.18 1.30
N LEU A 108 4.92 -0.75 2.50
CA LEU A 108 5.70 0.50 2.65
C LEU A 108 7.08 0.39 2.00
N GLY A 109 7.72 -0.78 2.10
CA GLY A 109 8.97 -1.08 1.39
C GLY A 109 8.79 -1.01 -0.12
N MET A 110 7.72 -1.62 -0.65
CA MET A 110 7.34 -1.51 -2.05
C MET A 110 7.17 -0.04 -2.46
N PHE A 111 6.42 0.77 -1.69
CA PHE A 111 6.21 2.19 -2.02
C PHE A 111 7.51 3.00 -2.07
N ASN A 112 8.51 2.66 -1.26
CA ASN A 112 9.81 3.33 -1.29
C ASN A 112 10.62 3.00 -2.55
N ILE A 113 10.41 1.84 -3.18
CA ILE A 113 11.11 1.44 -4.41
C ILE A 113 10.24 1.43 -5.66
N TRP A 114 8.96 1.78 -5.55
CA TRP A 114 7.97 1.69 -6.64
C TRP A 114 8.38 2.50 -7.88
N HIS A 115 9.01 3.66 -7.65
CA HIS A 115 9.57 4.52 -8.69
C HIS A 115 10.68 3.87 -9.52
N VAL A 116 11.38 2.89 -8.96
CA VAL A 116 12.40 2.13 -9.70
C VAL A 116 11.73 1.11 -10.61
N ALA A 117 10.63 0.49 -10.17
CA ALA A 117 9.91 -0.49 -10.99
C ALA A 117 9.06 0.18 -12.11
N ASP A 118 8.61 1.41 -11.87
CA ASP A 118 7.77 2.28 -12.72
C ASP A 118 6.42 1.67 -13.10
N LYS A 119 6.43 0.65 -13.97
CA LYS A 119 5.25 -0.08 -14.43
C LYS A 119 5.11 -1.38 -13.65
N VAL A 120 4.46 -1.34 -12.49
CA VAL A 120 4.23 -2.53 -11.67
C VAL A 120 2.80 -2.59 -11.14
N ALA A 121 2.21 -3.79 -11.16
CA ALA A 121 0.92 -4.11 -10.57
C ALA A 121 1.12 -5.13 -9.44
N ALA A 122 0.58 -4.86 -8.26
CA ALA A 122 0.57 -5.85 -7.18
C ALA A 122 -0.58 -6.84 -7.34
N ILE A 123 -0.34 -8.09 -6.94
CA ILE A 123 -1.37 -9.11 -6.72
C ILE A 123 -1.67 -9.16 -5.22
N ALA A 124 -2.90 -8.86 -4.84
CA ALA A 124 -3.36 -8.86 -3.45
C ALA A 124 -4.51 -9.86 -3.25
N ARG A 125 -4.76 -10.25 -1.99
CA ARG A 125 -5.91 -11.08 -1.65
C ARG A 125 -7.21 -10.27 -1.78
N LYS A 126 -8.29 -10.92 -2.23
CA LYS A 126 -9.61 -10.31 -2.46
C LYS A 126 -10.13 -9.54 -1.24
N GLU A 127 -9.83 -9.98 -0.02
CA GLU A 127 -10.26 -9.33 1.21
C GLU A 127 -9.70 -7.90 1.34
N ILE A 128 -8.49 -7.65 0.82
CA ILE A 128 -7.84 -6.34 0.87
C ILE A 128 -8.60 -5.30 0.04
N PHE A 129 -9.35 -5.73 -0.99
CA PHE A 129 -10.22 -4.84 -1.75
C PHE A 129 -11.27 -4.16 -0.85
N TYR A 130 -11.74 -4.85 0.19
CA TYR A 130 -12.79 -4.36 1.08
C TYR A 130 -12.26 -3.47 2.22
N VAL A 131 -10.94 -3.26 2.32
CA VAL A 131 -10.34 -2.29 3.25
C VAL A 131 -10.48 -0.89 2.65
N TRP A 132 -11.64 -0.27 2.83
CA TRP A 132 -11.93 1.04 2.24
C TRP A 132 -11.40 2.18 3.09
N PRO A 133 -10.93 3.27 2.45
CA PRO A 133 -10.98 3.59 1.01
C PRO A 133 -9.80 3.02 0.19
N PHE A 134 -8.80 2.44 0.86
CA PHE A 134 -7.56 1.98 0.22
C PHE A 134 -7.79 0.94 -0.88
N GLY A 135 -8.58 -0.09 -0.63
CA GLY A 135 -8.79 -1.20 -1.56
C GLY A 135 -9.39 -0.78 -2.89
N LEU A 136 -10.34 0.16 -2.88
CA LEU A 136 -10.91 0.74 -4.10
C LEU A 136 -9.90 1.60 -4.87
N ALA A 137 -9.15 2.46 -4.17
CA ALA A 137 -8.09 3.25 -4.81
C ALA A 137 -7.00 2.34 -5.42
N ALA A 138 -6.58 1.31 -4.71
CA ALA A 138 -5.64 0.30 -5.19
C ALA A 138 -6.17 -0.44 -6.43
N TYR A 139 -7.46 -0.81 -6.43
CA TYR A 139 -8.11 -1.42 -7.60
C TYR A 139 -8.03 -0.51 -8.83
N LEU A 140 -8.39 0.77 -8.68
CA LEU A 140 -8.30 1.76 -9.76
C LEU A 140 -6.85 2.06 -10.13
N ALA A 141 -5.90 1.81 -9.22
CA ALA A 141 -4.49 1.97 -9.45
C ALA A 141 -3.79 0.77 -10.09
N GLY A 142 -4.57 -0.21 -10.59
CA GLY A 142 -4.06 -1.36 -11.33
C GLY A 142 -3.69 -2.57 -10.45
N VAL A 143 -3.96 -2.54 -9.15
CA VAL A 143 -3.82 -3.73 -8.29
C VAL A 143 -4.84 -4.79 -8.73
N VAL A 144 -4.36 -6.04 -8.81
CA VAL A 144 -5.17 -7.21 -9.14
C VAL A 144 -5.49 -7.95 -7.86
N PHE A 145 -6.77 -8.15 -7.60
CA PHE A 145 -7.24 -8.87 -6.42
C PHE A 145 -7.63 -10.29 -6.82
N ILE A 146 -7.10 -11.28 -6.10
CA ILE A 146 -7.38 -12.70 -6.34
C ILE A 146 -8.03 -13.34 -5.13
N ASP A 147 -8.97 -14.25 -5.38
CA ASP A 147 -9.54 -15.12 -4.35
C ASP A 147 -8.68 -16.37 -4.20
N ARG A 148 -7.87 -16.45 -3.14
CA ARG A 148 -6.98 -17.58 -2.92
C ARG A 148 -7.73 -18.87 -2.55
N ASN A 149 -8.98 -18.78 -2.11
CA ASN A 149 -9.82 -19.94 -1.82
C ASN A 149 -10.45 -20.53 -3.10
N ASN A 150 -10.46 -19.76 -4.20
CA ASN A 150 -10.92 -20.21 -5.51
C ASN A 150 -9.75 -20.25 -6.50
N SER A 151 -8.99 -21.35 -6.47
CA SER A 151 -7.80 -21.54 -7.30
C SER A 151 -8.07 -21.42 -8.81
N LYS A 152 -9.24 -21.89 -9.28
CA LYS A 152 -9.63 -21.80 -10.69
C LYS A 152 -9.80 -20.35 -11.15
N ASP A 153 -10.48 -19.53 -10.35
CA ASP A 153 -10.65 -18.11 -10.67
C ASP A 153 -9.34 -17.33 -10.52
N ALA A 154 -8.57 -17.60 -9.45
CA ALA A 154 -7.24 -17.00 -9.27
C ALA A 154 -6.32 -17.29 -10.46
N TYR A 155 -6.29 -18.54 -10.94
CA TYR A 155 -5.48 -18.91 -12.12
C TYR A 155 -5.94 -18.18 -13.38
N LYS A 156 -7.26 -18.06 -13.59
CA LYS A 156 -7.82 -17.30 -14.72
C LYS A 156 -7.39 -15.82 -14.66
N GLN A 157 -7.49 -15.18 -13.50
CA GLN A 157 -7.06 -13.79 -13.32
C GLN A 157 -5.56 -13.62 -13.54
N LEU A 158 -4.74 -14.54 -13.02
CA LEU A 158 -3.29 -14.52 -13.22
C LEU A 158 -2.92 -14.69 -14.71
N LYS A 159 -3.62 -15.55 -15.45
CA LYS A 159 -3.42 -15.71 -16.90
C LYS A 159 -3.74 -14.44 -17.67
N ILE A 160 -4.87 -13.80 -17.40
CA ILE A 160 -5.23 -12.52 -18.04
C ILE A 160 -4.18 -11.45 -17.68
N THR A 161 -3.77 -11.41 -16.42
CA THR A 161 -2.77 -10.44 -15.95
C THR A 161 -1.41 -10.67 -16.61
N SER A 162 -0.99 -11.92 -16.84
CA SER A 162 0.28 -12.23 -17.50
C SER A 162 0.29 -11.87 -18.99
N GLU A 163 -0.84 -11.99 -19.69
CA GLU A 163 -0.98 -11.51 -21.06
C GLU A 163 -0.82 -9.98 -21.14
N VAL A 164 -1.46 -9.24 -20.23
CA VAL A 164 -1.34 -7.78 -20.11
C VAL A 164 0.09 -7.37 -19.70
N MET A 165 0.71 -8.12 -18.80
CA MET A 165 2.09 -7.94 -18.33
C MET A 165 3.07 -7.94 -19.51
N ILE A 166 2.98 -8.94 -20.39
CA ILE A 166 3.83 -9.08 -21.57
C ILE A 166 3.58 -7.92 -22.54
N LYS A 167 2.31 -7.65 -22.87
CA LYS A 167 1.94 -6.61 -23.84
C LYS A 167 2.40 -5.21 -23.42
N ASN A 168 2.25 -4.87 -22.16
CA ASN A 168 2.51 -3.51 -21.65
C ASN A 168 3.89 -3.36 -21.00
N LYS A 169 4.68 -4.44 -20.94
CA LYS A 169 5.92 -4.53 -20.16
C LYS A 169 5.72 -4.09 -18.70
N THR A 170 4.59 -4.49 -18.14
CA THR A 170 4.26 -4.25 -16.72
C THR A 170 4.89 -5.36 -15.91
N LYS A 171 5.41 -5.09 -14.72
CA LYS A 171 5.85 -6.12 -13.76
C LYS A 171 4.67 -6.53 -12.89
N ILE A 172 4.55 -7.81 -12.57
CA ILE A 172 3.59 -8.29 -11.57
C ILE A 172 4.34 -8.54 -10.28
N TRP A 173 3.91 -7.94 -9.18
CA TRP A 173 4.46 -8.21 -7.86
C TRP A 173 3.52 -9.11 -7.08
N LEU A 174 4.01 -10.28 -6.67
CA LEU A 174 3.24 -11.23 -5.87
C LEU A 174 3.97 -11.65 -4.60
N PHE A 175 3.16 -11.97 -3.62
CA PHE A 175 3.55 -12.57 -2.35
C PHE A 175 2.95 -13.98 -2.30
N PRO A 176 3.73 -15.05 -2.52
CA PRO A 176 3.21 -16.42 -2.49
C PRO A 176 2.46 -16.71 -1.18
#